data_AF-A0AA51L6G9-F1
#
_entry.id   AF-A0AA51L6G9-F1
#
_cell.length_a   1.000
_cell.length_b   1.000
_cell.length_c   1.000
_cell.angle_alpha   90.00
_cell.angle_beta   90.00
_cell.angle_gamma   90.00
#
_symmetry.space_group_name_H-M   'P 1'
#
loop_
_entity.id
_entity.type
_entity.pdbx_description
1 polymer ?
#
loop_
_entity_poly.entity_id
_entity_poly.type
_entity_poly.pdbx_seq_one_letter_code
_entity_poly.pdbx_strand_id
1 'polypeptide(L)'
;MQDGESELEFRFRAERVLHKLLFDYPGYSRIAVVSHGGLISNFLKAFLKQPNTSEFGYWTGDTGMHLLEVRDNLRLLKFLNKQDHLL
;
A
#
# COMPACT_ATOMS: atom_id res chain seq x y z
N MET A 1 14.22 22.57 -2.46
CA MET A 1 14.22 21.30 -3.22
C MET A 1 13.00 21.35 -4.12
N GLN A 2 13.17 21.65 -5.41
CA GLN A 2 12.06 22.03 -6.30
C GLN A 2 11.91 21.08 -7.50
N ASP A 3 12.37 19.84 -7.34
CA ASP A 3 12.32 18.79 -8.37
C ASP A 3 11.90 17.44 -7.75
N GLY A 4 10.97 17.51 -6.80
CA GLY A 4 10.39 16.34 -6.14
C GLY A 4 9.20 15.81 -6.95
N GLU A 5 8.97 14.51 -6.85
CA GLU A 5 7.78 13.84 -7.40
C GLU A 5 6.50 14.51 -6.89
N SER A 6 5.55 14.79 -7.79
CA SER A 6 4.22 15.30 -7.43
C SER A 6 3.39 14.22 -6.70
N GLU A 7 2.36 14.64 -5.96
CA GLU A 7 1.48 13.68 -5.27
C GLU A 7 0.81 12.68 -6.23
N LEU A 8 0.45 13.15 -7.43
CA LEU A 8 -0.16 12.31 -8.46
C LEU A 8 0.83 11.29 -9.02
N GLU A 9 2.07 11.69 -9.30
CA GLU A 9 3.12 10.76 -9.71
C GLU A 9 3.42 9.73 -8.62
N PHE A 10 3.47 10.16 -7.36
CA PHE A 10 3.68 9.25 -6.23
C PHE A 10 2.55 8.22 -6.10
N ARG A 11 1.30 8.66 -6.31
CA ARG A 11 0.15 7.76 -6.37
C ARG A 11 0.26 6.77 -7.54
N PHE A 12 0.60 7.23 -8.74
CA PHE A 12 0.79 6.35 -9.89
C PHE A 12 1.92 5.34 -9.68
N ARG A 13 3.00 5.73 -9.00
CA ARG A 13 4.07 4.81 -8.63
C ARG A 13 3.57 3.69 -7.73
N ALA A 14 2.75 4.00 -6.73
CA ALA A 14 2.13 2.98 -5.87
C ALA A 14 1.19 2.04 -6.65
N GLU A 15 0.41 2.58 -7.59
CA GLU A 15 -0.47 1.78 -8.46
C GLU A 15 0.32 0.83 -9.37
N ARG A 16 1.43 1.30 -9.94
CA ARG A 16 2.35 0.46 -10.73
C ARG A 16 2.93 -0.68 -9.91
N VAL A 17 3.33 -0.43 -8.66
CA VAL A 17 3.80 -1.48 -7.76
C VAL A 17 2.68 -2.48 -7.48
N LEU A 18 1.48 -2.02 -7.15
CA LEU A 18 0.33 -2.90 -6.91
C LEU A 18 0.01 -3.77 -8.13
N HIS A 19 0.01 -3.20 -9.34
CA HIS A 19 -0.21 -3.95 -10.57
C HIS A 19 0.80 -5.08 -10.73
N LYS A 20 2.10 -4.79 -10.55
CA LYS A 20 3.15 -5.81 -10.62
C LYS A 20 2.92 -6.92 -9.61
N LEU A 21 2.59 -6.58 -8.36
CA LEU A 21 2.33 -7.58 -7.31
C LEU A 21 1.15 -8.50 -7.64
N LEU A 22 0.11 -7.99 -8.31
CA LEU A 22 -1.08 -8.76 -8.65
C LEU A 22 -0.88 -9.67 -9.87
N PHE A 23 -0.08 -9.25 -10.85
CA PHE A 23 -0.06 -9.91 -12.17
C PHE A 23 1.29 -10.55 -12.52
N ASP A 24 2.41 -10.07 -11.98
CA ASP A 24 3.74 -10.53 -12.38
C ASP A 24 4.23 -11.72 -11.51
N TYR A 25 3.54 -12.01 -10.40
CA TYR A 25 3.96 -13.00 -9.40
C TYR A 25 2.88 -14.06 -9.05
N PRO A 26 2.22 -14.71 -10.04
CA PRO A 26 1.08 -15.60 -9.78
C PRO A 26 1.41 -16.87 -8.98
N GLY A 27 2.69 -17.26 -8.89
CA GLY A 27 3.14 -18.44 -8.14
C GLY A 27 3.30 -18.22 -6.63
N TYR A 28 3.21 -16.98 -6.15
CA TYR A 28 3.42 -16.67 -4.73
C TYR A 28 2.08 -16.45 -4.02
N SER A 29 1.79 -17.28 -3.02
CA SER A 29 0.60 -17.14 -2.17
C SER A 29 0.70 -16.01 -1.13
N ARG A 30 1.93 -15.51 -0.88
CA ARG A 30 2.20 -14.42 0.05
C ARG A 30 3.42 -13.63 -0.41
N ILE A 31 3.28 -12.31 -0.45
CA ILE A 31 4.36 -11.39 -0.80
C ILE A 31 4.53 -10.40 0.36
N ALA A 32 5.76 -10.25 0.84
CA ALA A 32 6.12 -9.22 1.80
C ALA A 32 6.64 -7.98 1.06
N VAL A 33 6.12 -6.81 1.44
CA VAL A 33 6.54 -5.51 0.89
C VAL A 33 7.06 -4.66 2.03
N VAL A 34 8.32 -4.21 1.93
CA VAL A 34 8.94 -3.31 2.91
C VAL A 34 9.10 -1.95 2.26
N SER A 35 8.61 -0.90 2.90
CA SER A 35 8.65 0.46 2.38
C SER A 35 8.48 1.51 3.48
N HIS A 36 8.37 2.78 3.07
CA HIS A 36 8.15 3.91 3.95
C HIS A 36 6.67 4.31 4.01
N GLY A 37 6.26 4.98 5.10
CA GLY A 37 4.87 5.32 5.37
C GLY A 37 4.15 6.05 4.23
N GLY A 38 4.83 6.96 3.52
CA GLY A 38 4.24 7.66 2.36
C GLY A 38 3.87 6.71 1.21
N LEU A 39 4.74 5.75 0.87
CA LEU A 39 4.44 4.80 -0.20
C LEU A 39 3.41 3.78 0.26
N ILE A 40 3.49 3.33 1.51
CA ILE A 40 2.50 2.42 2.11
C ILE A 40 1.10 3.06 2.07
N SER A 41 0.99 4.34 2.44
CA SER A 41 -0.27 5.08 2.38
C SER A 41 -0.83 5.14 0.96
N ASN A 42 -0.03 5.53 -0.03
CA ASN A 42 -0.45 5.54 -1.44
C ASN A 42 -0.77 4.14 -1.98
N PHE A 43 -0.06 3.12 -1.52
CA PHE A 43 -0.31 1.72 -1.86
C PHE A 43 -1.67 1.25 -1.33
N LEU A 44 -1.99 1.57 -0.07
CA LEU A 44 -3.30 1.26 0.53
C LEU A 44 -4.43 2.01 -0.17
N LYS A 45 -4.23 3.29 -0.50
CA LYS A 45 -5.18 4.07 -1.30
C LYS A 45 -5.43 3.43 -2.68
N ALA A 46 -4.37 3.01 -3.37
CA ALA A 46 -4.46 2.28 -4.64
C ALA A 46 -5.16 0.92 -4.49
N PHE A 47 -4.83 0.18 -3.44
CA PHE A 47 -5.44 -1.11 -3.13
C PHE A 47 -6.95 -1.00 -2.93
N LEU A 48 -7.39 0.03 -2.20
CA LEU A 48 -8.80 0.31 -1.93
C LEU A 48 -9.53 1.10 -3.02
N LYS A 49 -8.84 1.45 -4.12
CA LYS A 49 -9.36 2.33 -5.18
C LYS A 49 -9.87 3.67 -4.62
N GLN A 50 -9.21 4.18 -3.59
CA GLN A 50 -9.54 5.46 -2.98
C GLN A 50 -9.28 6.60 -3.99
N PRO A 51 -10.22 7.56 -4.14
CA PRO A 51 -10.03 8.72 -5.01
C PRO A 51 -8.74 9.49 -4.69
N ASN A 52 -8.12 10.07 -5.71
CA ASN A 52 -6.92 10.90 -5.53
C ASN A 52 -7.22 12.22 -4.81
N THR A 53 -8.47 12.66 -4.84
CA THR A 53 -8.96 13.86 -4.15
C THR A 53 -9.29 13.63 -2.68
N SER A 54 -9.11 12.42 -2.15
CA SER A 54 -9.41 12.13 -0.76
C SER A 54 -8.43 12.79 0.21
N GLU A 55 -8.97 13.50 1.19
CA GLU A 55 -8.21 14.29 2.17
C GLU A 55 -7.62 13.47 3.33
N PHE A 56 -7.94 12.18 3.42
CA PHE A 56 -7.44 11.28 4.46
C PHE A 56 -6.46 10.25 3.90
N GLY A 57 -5.57 9.76 4.77
CA GLY A 57 -4.54 8.78 4.44
C GLY A 57 -4.34 7.74 5.54
N TYR A 58 -3.44 6.80 5.27
CA TYR A 58 -3.12 5.71 6.18
C TYR A 58 -1.77 6.00 6.85
N TRP A 59 -1.80 6.26 8.14
CA TRP A 59 -0.58 6.39 8.92
C TRP A 59 0.04 5.00 9.18
N THR A 60 1.37 4.93 9.18
CA THR A 60 2.13 3.73 9.51
C THR A 60 3.28 4.13 10.42
N GLY A 61 3.31 3.57 11.63
CA GLY A 61 4.41 3.72 12.56
C GLY A 61 5.62 2.86 12.15
N ASP A 62 6.75 3.09 12.80
CA ASP A 62 7.97 2.34 12.51
C ASP A 62 7.75 0.84 12.71
N THR A 63 8.16 0.06 11.71
CA THR A 63 7.93 -1.40 11.62
C THR A 63 6.46 -1.84 11.70
N GLY A 64 5.51 -0.91 11.52
CA GLY A 64 4.08 -1.20 11.49
C GLY A 64 3.71 -2.13 10.34
N MET A 65 3.03 -3.24 10.67
CA MET A 65 2.64 -4.25 9.69
C MET A 65 1.20 -4.06 9.23
N HIS A 66 0.95 -4.33 7.95
CA HIS A 66 -0.37 -4.36 7.33
C HIS A 66 -0.58 -5.71 6.67
N LEU A 67 -1.79 -6.25 6.73
CA LEU A 67 -2.13 -7.49 6.03
C LEU A 67 -3.32 -7.26 5.09
N LEU A 68 -3.03 -7.44 3.81
CA LEU A 68 -3.97 -7.31 2.71
C LEU A 68 -4.18 -8.68 2.07
N GLU A 69 -5.41 -8.97 1.67
CA GLU A 69 -5.74 -10.20 0.97
C GLU A 69 -6.58 -9.87 -0.26
N VAL A 70 -6.23 -10.48 -1.39
CA VAL A 70 -7.07 -10.48 -2.60
C VAL A 70 -7.60 -11.89 -2.76
N ARG A 71 -8.93 -12.01 -2.78
CA ARG A 71 -9.63 -13.28 -2.97
C ARG A 71 -10.70 -13.08 -4.01
N ASP A 72 -10.56 -13.71 -5.17
CA ASP A 72 -11.42 -13.51 -6.33
C ASP A 72 -11.53 -12.01 -6.66
N ASN A 73 -12.74 -11.44 -6.59
CA ASN A 73 -12.99 -10.00 -6.79
C ASN A 73 -13.01 -9.17 -5.50
N LEU A 74 -12.69 -9.79 -4.35
CA LEU A 74 -12.69 -9.13 -3.05
C LEU A 74 -11.28 -8.67 -2.67
N ARG A 75 -11.21 -7.44 -2.14
CA ARG A 75 -10.01 -6.85 -1.54
C ARG A 75 -10.27 -6.66 -0.05
N LEU A 76 -9.53 -7.40 0.76
CA LEU A 76 -9.73 -7.47 2.20
C LEU A 76 -8.55 -6.82 2.92
N LEU A 77 -8.89 -6.06 3.94
CA LEU A 77 -7.93 -5.43 4.83
C LEU A 77 -8.06 -6.11 6.19
N LYS A 78 -7.10 -6.97 6.53
CA LYS A 78 -7.17 -7.81 7.74
C LYS A 78 -6.75 -7.05 8.98
N PHE A 79 -5.67 -6.28 8.87
CA PHE A 79 -5.24 -5.32 9.89
C PHE A 79 -4.38 -4.23 9.26
N LEU A 80 -4.35 -3.08 9.93
CA LEU A 80 -3.52 -1.93 9.61
C LEU A 80 -2.60 -1.60 10.78
N ASN A 81 -1.37 -1.22 10.45
CA ASN A 81 -0.40 -0.65 11.38
C ASN A 81 -0.28 -1.43 12.71
N LYS A 82 -0.24 -2.75 12.62
CA LYS A 82 -0.06 -3.62 13.79
C LYS A 82 1.39 -3.51 14.28
N GLN A 83 1.57 -3.20 15.55
CA GLN A 83 2.88 -2.96 16.20
C GLN A 83 3.05 -3.77 17.49
N ASP A 84 2.21 -4.77 17.74
CA ASP A 84 2.22 -5.61 18.95
C ASP A 84 3.58 -6.28 19.21
N HIS A 85 4.44 -6.43 18.20
CA HIS A 85 5.79 -6.99 18.33
C HIS A 85 6.82 -6.03 18.96
N LEU A 86 6.47 -4.76 19.15
CA LEU A 86 7.31 -3.75 19.81
C LEU A 86 7.05 -3.65 21.32
N LEU A 87 6.08 -4.41 21.84
CA LEU A 87 5.70 -4.45 23.26
C LEU A 87 6.43 -5.55 24.01
#